data_AF-A0A349UN02-F1
#
_entry.id   AF-A0A349UN02-F1
#
_cell.length_a   1.000
_cell.length_b   1.000
_cell.length_c   1.000
_cell.angle_alpha   90.00
_cell.angle_beta   90.00
_cell.angle_gamma   90.00
#
_symmetry.space_group_name_H-M   'P 1'
#
loop_
_entity.id
_entity.type
_entity.pdbx_description
1 polymer ?
#
loop_
_entity_poly.entity_id
_entity_poly.type
_entity_poly.pdbx_seq_one_letter_code
_entity_poly.pdbx_strand_id
1 'polypeptide(L)' 'DPAALPGVLVADHGPFSWGDSPEQAVFHASILEHLARLASETLRVDPYPKPVSRELLDKHFLRKHGPGAYYGQK' A
#
# COMPACT_ATOMS: atom_id res chain seq x y z
N ASP A 1 10.44 3.11 8.01
CA ASP A 1 9.44 3.38 9.04
C ASP A 1 8.32 2.34 8.90
N PRO A 2 8.14 1.43 9.86
CA PRO A 2 7.07 0.42 9.83
C PRO A 2 5.66 1.03 9.77
N ALA A 3 5.45 2.21 10.35
CA ALA A 3 4.14 2.88 10.30
C ALA A 3 3.80 3.36 8.88
N ALA A 4 4.82 3.70 8.07
CA ALA A 4 4.67 4.12 6.68
C ALA A 4 4.41 2.96 5.70
N LEU A 5 4.76 1.72 6.08
CA LEU A 5 4.61 0.51 5.25
C LEU A 5 3.96 -0.60 6.08
N PRO A 6 2.65 -0.55 6.37
CA PRO A 6 2.02 -1.38 7.38
C PRO A 6 1.67 -2.81 6.92
N GLY A 7 2.53 -3.40 6.12
CA GLY A 7 2.39 -4.78 5.67
C GLY A 7 3.60 -5.30 4.92
N VAL A 8 3.76 -6.62 4.93
CA VAL A 8 4.86 -7.33 4.29
C VAL A 8 4.38 -8.69 3.76
N LEU A 9 5.01 -9.15 2.68
CA LEU A 9 4.84 -10.51 2.19
C LEU A 9 6.05 -11.33 2.61
N VAL A 10 5.82 -12.44 3.30
CA VAL A 10 6.87 -13.40 3.65
C VAL A 10 6.87 -14.51 2.61
N ALA A 11 8.01 -14.69 1.93
CA ALA A 11 8.18 -15.71 0.91
C ALA A 11 7.82 -17.11 1.46
N ASP A 12 7.14 -17.90 0.63
CA ASP A 12 6.66 -19.25 0.94
C ASP A 12 5.79 -19.35 2.21
N HIS A 13 5.19 -18.23 2.63
CA HIS A 13 4.32 -18.20 3.79
C HIS A 13 3.05 -17.38 3.52
N GLY A 14 3.11 -16.06 3.63
CA GLY A 14 1.92 -15.23 3.50
C GLY A 14 2.09 -13.78 3.96
N PRO A 15 1.00 -13.00 3.89
CA PRO A 15 1.00 -11.60 4.29
C PRO A 15 0.98 -11.44 5.82
N PHE A 16 1.67 -10.39 6.29
CA PHE A 16 1.50 -9.85 7.65
C PHE A 16 1.22 -8.35 7.55
N SER A 17 0.31 -7.85 8.39
CA SER A 17 -0.02 -6.44 8.51
C SER A 17 -0.06 -6.01 9.97
N TRP A 18 0.04 -4.71 10.21
CA TRP A 18 -0.02 -4.12 11.55
C TRP A 18 -0.69 -2.75 11.50
N GLY A 19 -1.07 -2.22 12.66
CA GLY A 19 -1.68 -0.90 12.82
C GLY A 19 -1.70 -0.52 14.29
N ASP A 20 -2.11 0.71 14.60
CA ASP A 20 -2.18 1.22 15.97
C ASP A 20 -3.34 0.59 16.77
N SER A 21 -4.26 -0.09 16.09
CA SER A 21 -5.31 -0.91 16.69
C SER A 21 -5.53 -2.21 15.90
N PRO A 22 -6.16 -3.24 16.52
CA PRO A 22 -6.55 -4.47 15.82
C PRO A 22 -7.42 -4.20 14.57
N GLU A 23 -8.36 -3.26 14.66
CA GLU A 23 -9.23 -2.87 13.54
C GLU A 23 -8.42 -2.28 12.39
N GLN A 24 -7.42 -1.45 12.70
CA GLN A 24 -6.54 -0.88 11.68
C GLN A 24 -5.63 -1.93 11.06
N ALA A 25 -5.11 -2.89 11.85
CA ALA A 25 -4.31 -4.00 11.33
C ALA A 25 -5.11 -4.87 10.34
N VAL A 26 -6.38 -5.16 10.66
CA VAL A 26 -7.31 -5.88 9.77
C VAL A 26 -7.64 -5.06 8.52
N PHE A 27 -7.84 -3.74 8.67
CA PHE A 27 -8.01 -2.86 7.53
C PHE A 27 -6.81 -2.93 6.58
N HIS A 28 -5.58 -2.81 7.09
CA HIS A 28 -4.37 -2.95 6.28
C HIS A 28 -4.24 -4.34 5.64
N ALA A 29 -4.64 -5.42 6.32
CA ALA A 29 -4.67 -6.77 5.75
C ALA A 29 -5.59 -6.84 4.51
N SER A 30 -6.80 -6.27 4.61
CA SER A 30 -7.76 -6.25 3.49
C SER A 30 -7.24 -5.45 2.28
N ILE A 31 -6.54 -4.35 2.54
CA ILE A 31 -5.91 -3.54 1.49
C ILE A 31 -4.76 -4.31 0.84
N LEU A 32 -3.92 -4.99 1.62
CA LEU A 32 -2.81 -5.79 1.10
C LEU A 32 -3.30 -6.91 0.18
N GLU A 33 -4.37 -7.62 0.56
CA GLU A 33 -5.02 -8.63 -0.29
C GLU A 33 -5.54 -8.03 -1.60
N HIS A 34 -6.24 -6.89 -1.51
CA HIS A 34 -6.75 -6.22 -2.71
C HIS A 34 -5.63 -5.80 -3.67
N LEU A 35 -4.52 -5.27 -3.13
CA LEU A 35 -3.34 -4.88 -3.90
C LEU A 35 -2.64 -6.10 -4.51
N ALA A 36 -2.52 -7.22 -3.79
CA ALA A 36 -1.94 -8.46 -4.31
C ALA A 36 -2.72 -8.97 -5.52
N ARG A 37 -4.07 -8.97 -5.44
CA ARG A 37 -4.93 -9.31 -6.58
C ARG A 37 -4.72 -8.36 -7.77
N LEU A 38 -4.72 -7.04 -7.53
CA LEU A 38 -4.49 -6.05 -8.61
C LEU A 38 -3.10 -6.19 -9.24
N ALA A 39 -2.07 -6.49 -8.45
CA ALA A 39 -0.72 -6.72 -8.94
C ALA A 39 -0.66 -7.97 -9.81
N SER A 40 -1.30 -9.07 -9.37
CA SER A 40 -1.44 -10.30 -10.17
C SER A 40 -2.12 -10.03 -11.52
N GLU A 41 -3.24 -9.30 -11.53
CA GLU A 41 -3.92 -8.94 -12.79
C GLU A 41 -3.07 -8.02 -13.67
N THR A 42 -2.33 -7.07 -13.08
CA THR A 42 -1.42 -6.20 -13.82
C THR A 42 -0.32 -7.00 -14.53
N LEU A 43 0.30 -7.94 -13.82
CA LEU A 43 1.35 -8.81 -14.36
C LEU A 43 0.84 -9.77 -15.45
N ARG A 44 -0.45 -10.14 -15.41
CA ARG A 44 -1.09 -10.92 -16.48
C ARG A 44 -1.26 -10.13 -17.77
N VAL A 45 -1.42 -8.80 -17.67
CA VAL A 45 -1.57 -7.90 -18.83
C VAL A 45 -0.22 -7.44 -19.37
N ASP A 46 0.69 -7.03 -18.48
CA ASP A 46 2.04 -6.58 -18.79
C ASP A 46 3.02 -7.26 -17.81
N PRO A 47 3.85 -8.22 -18.26
CA PRO A 47 4.83 -8.88 -17.41
C PRO A 47 5.96 -7.95 -16.91
N TYR A 48 6.13 -6.77 -17.51
CA TYR A 48 7.19 -5.82 -17.16
C TYR A 48 6.64 -4.40 -16.93
N PRO A 49 5.68 -4.23 -15.99
CA PRO A 49 5.04 -2.95 -15.78
C PRO A 49 6.04 -1.97 -15.18
N LYS A 50 6.01 -0.72 -15.67
CA LYS A 50 6.79 0.36 -15.06
C LYS A 50 6.12 0.85 -13.78
N PRO A 51 6.88 1.17 -12.72
CA PRO A 51 6.32 1.77 -11.54
C PRO A 51 5.71 3.15 -11.86
N VAL A 52 4.75 3.56 -11.04
CA VAL A 52 4.25 4.93 -11.06
C VAL A 52 5.39 5.92 -10.79
N SER A 53 5.28 7.14 -11.30
CA SER A 53 6.31 8.16 -11.06
C SER A 53 6.48 8.44 -9.56
N ARG A 54 7.72 8.76 -9.17
CA ARG A 54 8.06 9.00 -7.76
C ARG A 54 7.31 10.20 -7.22
N GLU A 55 7.14 11.23 -8.03
CA GLU A 55 6.41 12.46 -7.68
C GLU A 55 4.95 12.17 -7.35
N LEU A 56 4.30 11.28 -8.12
CA LEU A 56 2.91 10.92 -7.88
C LEU A 56 2.77 10.05 -6.64
N LEU A 57 3.69 9.10 -6.43
CA LEU A 57 3.74 8.26 -5.24
C LEU A 57 3.90 9.11 -3.97
N ASP A 58 4.89 10.01 -3.97
CA ASP A 58 5.17 10.89 -2.83
C ASP A 58 4.00 11.84 -2.58
N LYS A 59 3.40 12.43 -3.62
CA LYS A 59 2.20 13.26 -3.49
C LYS A 59 1.06 12.50 -2.81
N HIS A 60 0.78 11.26 -3.22
CA HIS A 60 -0.31 10.46 -2.65
C HIS A 60 -0.05 10.05 -1.20
N PHE A 61 1.20 9.68 -0.87
CA PHE A 61 1.59 9.29 0.47
C PHE A 61 1.57 10.50 1.42
N LEU A 62 2.29 11.57 1.08
CA LEU A 62 2.43 12.76 1.91
C LEU A 62 1.11 13.52 2.09
N ARG A 63 0.16 13.40 1.14
CA ARG A 63 -1.20 13.93 1.31
C ARG A 63 -1.88 13.41 2.57
N LYS A 64 -1.64 12.16 2.98
CA LYS A 64 -2.28 11.55 4.15
C LYS A 64 -1.38 11.46 5.37
N HIS A 65 -0.05 11.38 5.16
CA HIS A 65 0.91 11.06 6.21
C HIS A 65 2.00 12.12 6.42
N GLY A 66 1.96 13.25 5.69
CA GLY A 66 2.94 14.34 5.80
C GLY A 66 2.52 15.47 6.77
N PRO A 67 3.43 16.42 7.07
CA PRO A 67 3.19 17.54 7.99
C PRO A 67 2.05 18.50 7.62
N GLY A 68 1.47 18.37 6.41
CA GLY A 68 0.34 19.13 5.90
C GLY A 68 -0.79 18.24 5.38
N ALA A 69 -1.00 17.07 6.01
CA ALA A 69 -1.98 16.09 5.57
C ALA A 69 -3.39 16.70 5.41
N TYR A 70 -4.05 16.36 4.31
CA TYR A 70 -5.39 16.83 3.99
C TYR A 70 -6.23 15.73 3.33
N TYR A 71 -7.56 15.85 3.45
CA TYR A 71 -8.51 14.94 2.83
C TYR A 71 -9.16 15.59 1.60
N GLY A 72 -9.40 14.80 0.53
CA GLY A 72 -9.99 15.29 -0.73
C GLY A 72 -8.97 15.76 -1.78
N GLN A 73 -9.46 16.42 -2.84
CA GLN A 73 -8.61 17.14 -3.78
C GLN A 73 -8.54 18.62 -3.36
N LYS A 74 -7.32 19.09 -3.12
CA LYS A 74 -6.94 20.51 -3.13
C LYS A 74 -6.07 20.71 -4.37
#